data_AF-A0A811UBS7-F1
#
_entry.id   AF-A0A811UBS7-F1
#
_cell.length_a   1.000
_cell.length_b   1.000
_cell.length_c   1.000
_cell.angle_alpha   90.00
_cell.angle_beta   90.00
_cell.angle_gamma   90.00
#
_symmetry.space_group_name_H-M   'P 1'
#
loop_
_entity.id
_entity.type
_entity.pdbx_description
1 polymer ?
#
loop_
_entity_poly.entity_id
_entity_poly.type
_entity_poly.pdbx_seq_one_letter_code
_entity_poly.pdbx_strand_id
1 'polypeptide(L)'
;MAGALEGDIFVGPKAEEHRGLLSIRYPMEHGIVTDWNDMERIWGYIYSKVKNANLKVVACSNFHYFQTGTSSFTEDHPVLLTEAPLNPRKNREKAAEYFFEGINVPALFVSMQAVLSLYATGRVTGVVLDSGDGVTHAVPIYEGFAMPHSIMRVDIAGRDVTRYLKTLIRKEGFNFRSTAEFEIVRSIKEKLCYLATTNPQKEKQKTDTLPDGKRYLILGLQKLDIF
;
A
#
# COMPACT_ATOMS: atom_id res chain seq x y z
N MET A 1 -24.34 -25.09 11.09
CA MET A 1 -23.36 -25.31 10.01
C MET A 1 -22.91 -23.95 9.53
N ALA A 2 -21.65 -23.58 9.76
CA ALA A 2 -21.15 -22.25 9.41
C ALA A 2 -21.24 -22.07 7.88
N GLY A 3 -21.84 -20.97 7.44
CA GLY A 3 -22.04 -20.66 6.02
C GLY A 3 -20.72 -20.67 5.28
N ALA A 4 -20.59 -21.56 4.30
CA ALA A 4 -19.47 -21.53 3.37
C ALA A 4 -19.50 -20.18 2.65
N LEU A 5 -18.40 -19.43 2.72
CA LEU A 5 -18.24 -18.25 1.88
C LEU A 5 -18.27 -18.72 0.42
N GLU A 6 -19.14 -18.11 -0.39
CA GLU A 6 -19.19 -18.40 -1.83
C GLU A 6 -17.96 -17.79 -2.52
N GLY A 7 -17.18 -18.65 -3.19
CA GLY A 7 -16.01 -18.28 -3.98
C GLY A 7 -14.68 -18.68 -3.33
N ASP A 8 -13.68 -18.94 -4.16
CA ASP A 8 -12.35 -19.40 -3.71
C ASP A 8 -11.33 -18.26 -3.58
N ILE A 9 -11.64 -17.09 -4.17
CA ILE A 9 -10.73 -15.93 -4.26
C ILE A 9 -11.44 -14.70 -3.73
N PHE A 10 -10.82 -14.05 -2.74
CA PHE A 10 -11.33 -12.84 -2.12
C PHE A 10 -10.32 -11.71 -2.31
N VAL A 11 -10.83 -10.52 -2.65
CA VAL A 11 -10.04 -9.30 -2.83
C VAL A 11 -10.66 -8.17 -2.01
N GLY A 12 -9.83 -7.31 -1.43
CA GLY A 12 -10.25 -6.12 -0.68
C GLY A 12 -10.81 -6.46 0.71
N PRO A 13 -11.82 -5.71 1.21
CA PRO A 13 -12.30 -5.82 2.59
C PRO A 13 -12.78 -7.22 2.99
N LYS A 14 -13.34 -8.00 2.05
CA LYS A 14 -13.77 -9.38 2.31
C LYS A 14 -12.58 -10.28 2.69
N ALA A 15 -11.42 -10.07 2.07
CA ALA A 15 -10.20 -10.82 2.37
C ALA A 15 -9.63 -10.43 3.74
N GLU A 16 -9.79 -9.16 4.14
CA GLU A 16 -9.36 -8.67 5.44
C GLU A 16 -10.24 -9.19 6.58
N GLU A 17 -11.56 -9.15 6.42
CA GLU A 17 -12.54 -9.64 7.40
C GLU A 17 -12.36 -11.14 7.66
N HIS A 18 -12.15 -11.92 6.60
CA HIS A 18 -12.02 -13.37 6.67
C HIS A 18 -10.57 -13.84 6.67
N ARG A 19 -9.60 -12.96 6.98
CA ARG A 19 -8.17 -13.27 6.93
C ARG A 19 -7.76 -14.52 7.72
N GLY A 20 -8.48 -14.85 8.80
CA GLY A 20 -8.22 -16.05 9.60
C GLY A 20 -8.51 -17.37 8.87
N LEU A 21 -9.34 -17.33 7.84
CA LEU A 21 -9.72 -18.47 7.00
C LEU A 21 -8.91 -18.53 5.68
N LEU A 22 -8.19 -17.46 5.35
CA LEU A 22 -7.58 -17.26 4.04
C LEU A 22 -6.05 -17.24 4.13
N SER A 23 -5.41 -17.67 3.04
CA SER A 23 -3.97 -17.46 2.83
C SER A 23 -3.78 -16.16 2.04
N ILE A 24 -3.25 -15.13 2.70
CA ILE A 24 -3.05 -13.80 2.10
C ILE A 24 -1.78 -13.83 1.25
N ARG A 25 -1.89 -13.33 0.01
CA ARG A 25 -0.78 -13.15 -0.93
C ARG A 25 -0.70 -11.69 -1.36
N TYR A 26 0.52 -11.21 -1.60
CA TYR A 26 0.76 -9.87 -2.11
C TYR A 26 1.36 -9.99 -3.51
N PRO A 27 0.67 -9.51 -4.56
CA PRO A 27 1.17 -9.58 -5.93
C PRO A 27 2.23 -8.53 -6.28
N MET A 28 2.57 -7.66 -5.32
CA MET A 28 3.64 -6.67 -5.42
C MET A 28 4.66 -6.83 -4.30
N GLU A 29 5.93 -6.80 -4.68
CA GLU A 29 7.08 -6.78 -3.78
C GLU A 29 8.02 -5.65 -4.20
N HIS A 30 8.45 -4.83 -3.23
CA HIS A 30 9.34 -3.69 -3.48
C HIS A 30 8.91 -2.81 -4.68
N GLY A 31 7.60 -2.48 -4.74
CA GLY A 31 7.04 -1.61 -5.79
C GLY A 31 7.03 -2.22 -7.19
N ILE A 32 7.33 -3.51 -7.32
CA ILE A 32 7.34 -4.26 -8.57
C ILE A 32 6.26 -5.34 -8.51
N VAL A 33 5.51 -5.49 -9.59
CA VAL A 33 4.53 -6.57 -9.74
C VAL A 33 5.26 -7.89 -9.97
N THR A 34 5.00 -8.87 -9.11
CA THR A 34 5.58 -10.22 -9.17
C THR A 34 4.57 -11.25 -9.67
N ASP A 35 3.29 -11.12 -9.31
CA ASP A 35 2.20 -11.96 -9.79
C ASP A 35 1.16 -11.13 -10.56
N TRP A 36 1.18 -11.27 -11.88
CA TRP A 36 0.27 -10.54 -12.76
C TRP A 36 -1.16 -11.07 -12.70
N ASN A 37 -1.37 -12.37 -12.49
CA ASN A 37 -2.72 -12.93 -12.43
C ASN A 37 -3.47 -12.36 -11.22
N ASP A 38 -2.78 -12.25 -10.08
CA ASP A 38 -3.35 -11.67 -8.87
C ASP A 38 -3.50 -10.13 -9.00
N MET A 39 -2.59 -9.43 -9.69
CA MET A 39 -2.79 -7.98 -9.98
C MET A 39 -3.99 -7.72 -10.86
N GLU A 40 -4.19 -8.51 -11.91
CA GLU A 40 -5.33 -8.38 -12.82
C GLU A 40 -6.65 -8.60 -12.08
N ARG A 41 -6.69 -9.59 -11.17
CA ARG A 41 -7.84 -9.79 -10.27
C ARG A 41 -8.09 -8.60 -9.37
N ILE A 42 -7.05 -7.94 -8.85
CA ILE A 42 -7.19 -6.72 -8.05
C ILE A 42 -7.75 -5.58 -8.90
N TRP A 43 -7.21 -5.36 -10.10
CA TRP A 43 -7.72 -4.32 -10.99
C TRP A 43 -9.16 -4.60 -11.42
N GLY A 44 -9.47 -5.84 -11.81
CA GLY A 44 -10.84 -6.27 -12.13
C GLY A 44 -11.80 -6.07 -10.95
N TYR A 45 -11.36 -6.38 -9.73
CA TYR A 45 -12.13 -6.09 -8.52
C TYR A 45 -12.42 -4.60 -8.36
N ILE A 46 -11.41 -3.73 -8.52
CA ILE A 46 -11.57 -2.27 -8.42
C ILE A 46 -12.61 -1.78 -9.44
N TYR A 47 -12.48 -2.15 -10.72
CA TYR A 47 -13.45 -1.73 -11.75
C TYR A 47 -14.85 -2.29 -11.51
N SER A 48 -14.97 -3.54 -11.06
CA SER A 48 -16.27 -4.12 -10.72
C SER A 48 -16.95 -3.34 -9.59
N LYS A 49 -16.18 -2.84 -8.62
CA LYS A 49 -16.70 -2.00 -7.52
C LYS A 49 -17.10 -0.63 -8.00
N VAL A 50 -16.28 0.02 -8.83
CA VAL A 50 -16.61 1.35 -9.36
C VAL A 50 -17.89 1.29 -10.22
N LYS A 51 -18.05 0.26 -11.05
CA LYS A 51 -19.26 0.03 -11.86
C LYS A 51 -20.53 -0.15 -11.00
N ASN A 52 -20.42 -0.87 -9.89
CA ASN A 52 -21.57 -1.17 -9.02
C ASN A 52 -21.89 -0.06 -8.02
N ALA A 53 -20.90 0.73 -7.61
CA ALA A 53 -21.06 1.66 -6.51
C ALA A 53 -21.66 3.02 -6.92
N ASN A 54 -21.85 3.33 -8.22
CA ASN A 54 -22.05 4.72 -8.66
C ASN A 54 -21.11 5.65 -7.88
N LEU A 55 -19.88 5.18 -7.62
CA LEU A 55 -18.93 5.93 -6.83
C LEU A 55 -18.81 7.22 -7.62
N LYS A 56 -19.26 8.34 -7.03
CA LYS A 56 -18.96 9.66 -7.53
C LYS A 56 -17.44 9.73 -7.52
N VAL A 57 -16.83 9.24 -8.60
CA VAL A 57 -15.53 9.70 -9.02
C VAL A 57 -15.73 11.19 -8.97
N VAL A 58 -15.02 11.84 -8.05
CA VAL A 58 -14.83 13.28 -8.10
C VAL A 58 -14.00 13.49 -9.37
N ALA A 59 -14.65 13.27 -10.51
CA ALA A 59 -14.28 13.84 -11.75
C ALA A 59 -14.38 15.32 -11.43
N CYS A 60 -13.22 15.97 -11.38
CA CYS A 60 -13.12 17.41 -11.53
C CYS A 60 -13.74 17.76 -12.88
N SER A 61 -15.06 17.78 -12.94
CA SER A 61 -15.82 18.23 -14.07
C SER A 61 -17.10 18.81 -13.49
N ASN A 62 -17.07 20.13 -13.30
CA ASN A 62 -18.24 20.97 -13.51
C ASN A 62 -18.67 20.88 -14.98
N PHE A 63 -18.93 19.68 -15.48
CA PHE A 63 -19.40 19.42 -16.82
C PHE A 63 -20.45 18.33 -16.72
N HIS A 64 -21.69 18.80 -16.59
CA HIS A 64 -22.90 18.01 -16.74
C HIS A 64 -22.96 17.55 -18.19
N TYR A 65 -22.58 16.31 -18.50
CA TYR A 65 -23.02 15.69 -19.74
C TYR A 65 -23.16 14.17 -19.62
N PHE A 66 -24.42 13.74 -19.75
CA PHE A 66 -24.89 12.46 -20.25
C PHE A 66 -24.78 11.20 -19.36
N GLN A 67 -25.83 11.02 -18.56
CA GLN A 67 -26.45 9.70 -18.41
C GLN A 67 -27.33 9.44 -19.63
N THR A 68 -26.94 8.52 -20.51
CA THR A 68 -27.82 7.62 -21.27
C THR A 68 -26.96 6.72 -22.15
N GLY A 69 -26.75 5.46 -21.74
CA GLY A 69 -26.08 4.48 -22.56
C GLY A 69 -25.64 3.26 -21.75
N THR A 70 -26.10 2.09 -22.15
CA THR A 70 -25.65 0.78 -21.65
C THR A 70 -24.27 0.44 -22.24
N SER A 71 -23.35 1.40 -22.25
CA SER A 71 -21.93 1.22 -22.59
C SER A 71 -21.15 0.94 -21.31
N SER A 72 -20.13 0.10 -21.40
CA SER A 72 -19.41 -0.36 -20.22
C SER A 72 -18.66 0.83 -19.60
N PHE A 73 -18.91 1.11 -18.30
CA PHE A 73 -18.29 2.22 -17.54
C PHE A 73 -16.75 2.28 -17.67
N THR A 74 -16.11 1.17 -18.03
CA THR A 74 -14.67 1.02 -18.29
C THR A 74 -14.18 1.73 -19.55
N GLU A 75 -14.99 1.79 -20.61
CA GLU A 75 -14.62 2.32 -21.92
C GLU A 75 -14.73 3.85 -22.01
N ASP A 76 -15.42 4.48 -21.05
CA ASP A 76 -15.74 5.91 -21.07
C ASP A 76 -14.78 6.76 -20.21
N HIS A 77 -13.90 6.14 -19.40
CA HIS A 77 -13.08 6.85 -18.42
C HIS A 77 -11.57 6.62 -18.61
N PRO A 78 -10.77 7.69 -18.84
CA PRO A 78 -9.33 7.57 -18.93
C PRO A 78 -8.70 7.24 -17.57
N VAL A 79 -7.57 6.54 -17.58
CA VAL A 79 -6.93 6.00 -16.39
C VAL A 79 -5.59 6.67 -16.12
N LEU A 80 -5.41 7.14 -14.89
CA LEU A 80 -4.12 7.55 -14.36
C LEU A 80 -3.56 6.45 -13.46
N LEU A 81 -2.46 5.84 -13.88
CA LEU A 81 -1.72 4.85 -13.09
C LEU A 81 -0.50 5.51 -12.44
N THR A 82 -0.14 5.05 -11.25
CA THR A 82 1.08 5.47 -10.57
C THR A 82 2.07 4.31 -10.48
N GLU A 83 3.35 4.61 -10.62
CA GLU A 83 4.43 3.63 -10.44
C GLU A 83 5.59 4.19 -9.62
N ALA A 84 6.37 3.27 -9.04
CA ALA A 84 7.59 3.59 -8.33
C ALA A 84 8.68 4.09 -9.31
N PRO A 85 9.63 4.94 -8.85
CA PRO A 85 10.74 5.35 -9.69
C PRO A 85 11.60 4.15 -10.11
N LEU A 86 12.19 4.25 -11.30
CA LEU A 86 13.07 3.23 -11.88
C LEU A 86 12.40 1.85 -12.09
N ASN A 87 11.08 1.82 -12.29
CA ASN A 87 10.35 0.61 -12.65
C ASN A 87 10.78 0.09 -14.05
N PRO A 88 11.01 -1.21 -14.25
CA PRO A 88 11.34 -1.76 -15.57
C PRO A 88 10.27 -1.47 -16.62
N ARG A 89 10.71 -1.11 -17.83
CA ARG A 89 9.80 -0.81 -18.96
C ARG A 89 8.85 -1.96 -19.30
N LYS A 90 9.32 -3.20 -19.18
CA LYS A 90 8.49 -4.41 -19.41
C LYS A 90 7.25 -4.46 -18.52
N ASN A 91 7.37 -4.04 -17.26
CA ASN A 91 6.24 -4.02 -16.35
C ASN A 91 5.24 -2.94 -16.75
N ARG A 92 5.75 -1.78 -17.20
CA ARG A 92 4.91 -0.69 -17.69
C ARG A 92 4.16 -1.10 -18.97
N GLU A 93 4.84 -1.78 -19.89
CA GLU A 93 4.24 -2.33 -21.12
C GLU A 93 3.14 -3.34 -20.79
N LYS A 94 3.40 -4.30 -19.90
CA LYS A 94 2.40 -5.31 -19.52
C LYS A 94 1.20 -4.72 -18.78
N ALA A 95 1.41 -3.69 -17.94
CA ALA A 95 0.30 -2.96 -17.35
C ALA A 95 -0.55 -2.27 -18.43
N ALA A 96 0.10 -1.62 -19.41
CA ALA A 96 -0.59 -0.96 -20.50
C ALA A 96 -1.38 -1.94 -21.37
N GLU A 97 -0.79 -3.09 -21.72
CA GLU A 97 -1.45 -4.19 -22.43
C GLU A 97 -2.74 -4.59 -21.72
N TYR A 98 -2.69 -4.84 -20.41
CA TYR A 98 -3.88 -5.20 -19.65
C TYR A 98 -4.96 -4.10 -19.63
N PHE A 99 -4.58 -2.83 -19.46
CA PHE A 99 -5.56 -1.74 -19.44
C PHE A 99 -6.19 -1.50 -20.82
N PHE A 100 -5.42 -1.60 -21.90
CA PHE A 100 -5.94 -1.39 -23.26
C PHE A 100 -6.66 -2.61 -23.83
N GLU A 101 -6.14 -3.83 -23.66
CA GLU A 101 -6.71 -5.05 -24.24
C GLU A 101 -7.68 -5.77 -23.29
N GLY A 102 -7.41 -5.72 -21.98
CA GLY A 102 -8.24 -6.40 -20.98
C GLY A 102 -9.45 -5.57 -20.55
N ILE A 103 -9.23 -4.29 -20.26
CA ILE A 103 -10.27 -3.37 -19.73
C ILE A 103 -10.84 -2.44 -20.81
N ASN A 104 -10.16 -2.30 -21.97
CA ASN A 104 -10.53 -1.39 -23.05
C ASN A 104 -10.62 0.08 -22.62
N VAL A 105 -9.61 0.59 -21.91
CA VAL A 105 -9.59 1.99 -21.48
C VAL A 105 -9.38 2.94 -22.67
N PRO A 106 -10.04 4.11 -22.72
CA PRO A 106 -9.92 5.06 -23.83
C PRO A 106 -8.56 5.76 -23.86
N ALA A 107 -7.96 5.99 -22.69
CA ALA A 107 -6.61 6.53 -22.57
C ALA A 107 -5.97 6.08 -21.25
N LEU A 108 -4.64 5.94 -21.27
CA LEU A 108 -3.83 5.58 -20.11
C LEU A 108 -2.67 6.58 -19.97
N PHE A 109 -2.48 7.11 -18.76
CA PHE A 109 -1.30 7.88 -18.40
C PHE A 109 -0.63 7.27 -17.18
N VAL A 110 0.69 7.11 -17.22
CA VAL A 110 1.49 6.55 -16.11
C VAL A 110 2.38 7.65 -15.54
N SER A 111 2.29 7.88 -14.24
CA SER A 111 3.02 8.94 -13.53
C SER A 111 3.83 8.41 -12.36
N MET A 112 4.93 9.10 -12.03
CA MET A 112 5.73 8.78 -10.85
C MET A 112 5.03 9.29 -9.58
N GLN A 113 4.99 8.45 -8.54
CA GLN A 113 4.37 8.77 -7.25
C GLN A 113 4.91 10.08 -6.65
N ALA A 114 6.24 10.24 -6.60
CA ALA A 114 6.89 11.43 -6.04
C ALA A 114 6.48 12.75 -6.73
N VAL A 115 6.30 12.74 -8.06
CA VAL A 115 5.93 13.94 -8.82
C VAL A 115 4.50 14.37 -8.48
N LEU A 116 3.59 13.41 -8.40
CA LEU A 116 2.20 13.67 -8.00
C LEU A 116 2.12 14.17 -6.56
N SER A 117 2.91 13.61 -5.66
CA SER A 117 2.99 14.07 -4.26
C SER A 117 3.44 15.53 -4.16
N LEU A 118 4.42 15.95 -4.97
CA LEU A 118 4.87 17.34 -4.99
C LEU A 118 3.77 18.28 -5.53
N TYR A 119 3.12 17.88 -6.63
CA TYR A 119 2.01 18.63 -7.21
C TYR A 119 0.82 18.78 -6.27
N ALA A 120 0.52 17.76 -5.47
CA ALA A 120 -0.53 17.84 -4.44
C ALA A 120 -0.26 18.95 -3.41
N THR A 121 1.00 19.34 -3.21
CA THR A 121 1.37 20.45 -2.32
C THR A 121 1.45 21.81 -3.00
N GLY A 122 1.17 21.90 -4.30
CA GLY A 122 1.28 23.12 -5.10
C GLY A 122 2.71 23.60 -5.34
N ARG A 123 3.71 22.72 -5.17
CA ARG A 123 5.12 23.01 -5.42
C ARG A 123 5.58 22.35 -6.71
N VAL A 124 6.56 22.97 -7.37
CA VAL A 124 7.19 22.44 -8.60
C VAL A 124 8.65 22.07 -8.40
N THR A 125 9.29 22.60 -7.35
CA THR A 125 10.68 22.31 -6.96
C THR A 125 10.71 21.76 -5.54
N GLY A 126 11.42 20.67 -5.32
CA GLY A 126 11.60 20.08 -3.99
C GLY A 126 12.15 18.67 -4.04
N VAL A 127 12.54 18.14 -2.88
CA VAL A 127 12.89 16.72 -2.73
C VAL A 127 11.73 16.02 -2.06
N VAL A 128 11.25 14.95 -2.68
CA VAL A 128 10.19 14.10 -2.11
C VAL A 128 10.83 12.84 -1.57
N LEU A 129 10.70 12.66 -0.25
CA LEU A 129 11.02 11.41 0.42
C LEU A 129 9.70 10.64 0.62
N ASP A 130 9.52 9.57 -0.13
CA ASP A 130 8.35 8.71 -0.03
C ASP A 130 8.75 7.34 0.52
N SER A 131 8.05 6.90 1.56
CA SER A 131 8.33 5.67 2.30
C SER A 131 7.05 4.86 2.42
N GLY A 132 6.85 3.93 1.48
CA GLY A 132 5.66 3.10 1.40
C GLY A 132 5.74 1.80 2.20
N ASP A 133 4.97 0.79 1.77
CA ASP A 133 5.05 -0.55 2.34
C ASP A 133 6.27 -1.34 1.81
N GLY A 134 6.62 -1.20 0.52
CA GLY A 134 7.66 -2.01 -0.11
C GLY A 134 8.99 -1.29 -0.42
N VAL A 135 8.97 0.03 -0.63
CA VAL A 135 10.14 0.80 -1.06
C VAL A 135 10.13 2.16 -0.39
N THR A 136 11.33 2.66 -0.09
CA THR A 136 11.57 4.06 0.26
C THR A 136 12.43 4.70 -0.83
N HIS A 137 12.01 5.85 -1.34
CA HIS A 137 12.72 6.57 -2.38
C HIS A 137 12.80 8.06 -2.07
N ALA A 138 13.94 8.65 -2.43
CA ALA A 138 14.15 10.09 -2.41
C ALA A 138 14.30 10.57 -3.85
N VAL A 139 13.35 11.37 -4.32
CA VAL A 139 13.30 11.89 -5.68
C VAL A 139 13.43 13.41 -5.63
N PRO A 140 14.55 13.97 -6.10
CA PRO A 140 14.67 15.41 -6.26
C PRO A 140 14.00 15.86 -7.56
N ILE A 141 13.19 16.90 -7.46
CA ILE A 141 12.38 17.47 -8.54
C ILE A 141 12.71 18.96 -8.65
N TYR A 142 12.97 19.41 -9.87
CA TYR A 142 13.27 20.80 -10.17
C TYR A 142 12.36 21.27 -11.30
N GLU A 143 11.58 22.34 -11.05
CA GLU A 143 10.64 22.94 -12.01
C GLU A 143 9.70 21.92 -12.70
N GLY A 144 9.24 20.92 -11.95
CA GLY A 144 8.35 19.85 -12.45
C GLY A 144 9.08 18.65 -13.07
N PHE A 145 10.40 18.72 -13.24
CA PHE A 145 11.21 17.63 -13.79
C PHE A 145 11.92 16.85 -12.68
N ALA A 146 11.65 15.55 -12.59
CA ALA A 146 12.40 14.65 -11.71
C ALA A 146 13.81 14.45 -12.27
N MET A 147 14.84 14.61 -11.44
CA MET A 147 16.24 14.42 -11.85
C MET A 147 16.64 12.95 -11.72
N PRO A 148 16.69 12.16 -12.82
CA PRO A 148 16.76 10.70 -12.71
C PRO A 148 18.09 10.20 -12.13
N HIS A 149 19.18 10.92 -12.41
CA HIS A 149 20.53 10.60 -11.92
C HIS A 149 20.70 10.76 -10.41
N SER A 150 19.80 11.49 -9.77
CA SER A 150 19.84 11.80 -8.34
C SER A 150 18.73 11.10 -7.55
N ILE A 151 17.99 10.18 -8.19
CA ILE A 151 17.00 9.36 -7.51
C ILE A 151 17.72 8.33 -6.65
N MET A 152 17.42 8.34 -5.35
CA MET A 152 17.85 7.30 -4.44
C MET A 152 16.68 6.36 -4.14
N ARG A 153 16.93 5.06 -4.20
CA ARG A 153 15.96 4.02 -3.90
C ARG A 153 16.57 3.03 -2.92
N VAL A 154 15.80 2.66 -1.90
CA VAL A 154 16.14 1.63 -0.93
C VAL A 154 14.95 0.67 -0.80
N ASP A 155 15.22 -0.63 -0.94
CA ASP A 155 14.24 -1.70 -0.77
C ASP A 155 14.06 -2.05 0.72
N ILE A 156 13.91 -1.03 1.57
CA ILE A 156 13.59 -1.13 2.99
C ILE A 156 12.44 -0.20 3.25
N ALA A 157 11.31 -0.75 3.70
CA ALA A 157 10.11 0.05 3.94
C ALA A 157 9.20 -0.57 5.00
N GLY A 158 7.90 -0.25 4.98
CA GLY A 158 6.95 -0.66 6.00
C GLY A 158 6.85 -2.18 6.23
N ARG A 159 7.00 -2.99 5.19
CA ARG A 159 6.94 -4.45 5.24
C ARG A 159 8.16 -5.05 5.94
N ASP A 160 9.34 -4.49 5.69
CA ASP A 160 10.60 -4.91 6.33
C ASP A 160 10.59 -4.57 7.81
N VAL A 161 10.05 -3.39 8.18
CA VAL A 161 9.83 -3.00 9.57
C VAL A 161 8.86 -3.97 10.25
N THR A 162 7.74 -4.32 9.60
CA THR A 162 6.80 -5.32 10.15
C THR A 162 7.45 -6.69 10.33
N ARG A 163 8.31 -7.11 9.39
CA ARG A 163 9.05 -8.38 9.46
C ARG A 163 10.10 -8.37 10.57
N TYR A 164 10.77 -7.24 10.77
CA TYR A 164 11.70 -7.04 11.87
C TYR A 164 10.97 -7.09 13.22
N LEU A 165 9.83 -6.40 13.35
CA LEU A 165 8.98 -6.44 14.53
C LEU A 165 8.52 -7.87 14.84
N LYS A 166 8.06 -8.62 13.84
CA LYS A 166 7.71 -10.04 14.00
C LYS A 166 8.87 -10.88 14.56
N THR A 167 10.10 -10.58 14.14
CA THR A 167 11.30 -11.27 14.62
C THR A 167 11.64 -10.90 16.07
N LEU A 168 11.40 -9.65 16.47
CA LEU A 168 11.50 -9.24 17.87
C LEU A 168 10.44 -9.93 18.73
N ILE A 169 9.18 -9.94 18.29
CA ILE A 169 8.08 -10.62 19.00
C ILE A 169 8.39 -12.09 19.24
N ARG A 170 8.98 -12.73 18.24
CA ARG A 170 9.45 -14.12 18.33
C ARG A 170 10.52 -14.33 19.40
N LYS A 171 11.41 -13.37 19.63
CA LYS A 171 12.42 -13.45 20.69
C LYS A 171 11.82 -13.39 22.09
N GLU A 172 10.71 -12.68 22.26
CA GLU A 172 9.96 -12.64 23.54
C GLU A 172 9.05 -13.85 23.76
N GLY A 173 9.00 -14.80 22.81
CA GLY A 173 8.29 -16.08 22.97
C GLY A 173 6.96 -16.18 22.22
N PHE A 174 6.47 -15.12 21.58
CA PHE A 174 5.25 -15.16 20.76
C PHE A 174 5.58 -15.52 19.31
N ASN A 175 5.07 -16.67 18.84
CA ASN A 175 5.38 -17.19 17.51
C ASN A 175 4.21 -17.01 16.54
N PHE A 176 4.25 -15.95 15.73
CA PHE A 176 3.35 -15.79 14.58
C PHE A 176 3.90 -16.53 13.36
N ARG A 177 3.16 -17.51 12.82
CA ARG A 177 3.55 -18.31 11.65
C ARG A 177 2.73 -17.97 10.41
N SER A 178 1.44 -17.71 10.57
CA SER A 178 0.51 -17.49 9.47
C SER A 178 0.71 -16.14 8.78
N THR A 179 0.30 -16.05 7.51
CA THR A 179 0.17 -14.78 6.76
C THR A 179 -0.91 -13.89 7.37
N ALA A 180 -1.98 -14.48 7.92
CA ALA A 180 -3.04 -13.72 8.59
C ALA A 180 -2.53 -13.06 9.88
N GLU A 181 -1.65 -13.74 10.61
CA GLU A 181 -1.00 -13.21 11.80
C GLU A 181 0.02 -12.10 11.48
N PHE A 182 0.58 -12.10 10.26
CA PHE A 182 1.45 -11.02 9.82
C PHE A 182 0.72 -9.66 9.79
N GLU A 183 -0.56 -9.66 9.41
CA GLU A 183 -1.41 -8.45 9.46
C GLU A 183 -1.73 -7.99 10.89
N ILE A 184 -1.73 -8.91 11.87
CA ILE A 184 -1.82 -8.55 13.29
C ILE A 184 -0.56 -7.79 13.71
N VAL A 185 0.63 -8.27 13.32
CA VAL A 185 1.90 -7.59 13.58
C VAL A 185 1.95 -6.21 12.90
N ARG A 186 1.40 -6.09 11.68
CA ARG A 186 1.25 -4.80 11.01
C ARG A 186 0.36 -3.85 11.80
N SER A 187 -0.78 -4.33 12.29
CA SER A 187 -1.70 -3.55 13.12
C SER A 187 -1.03 -3.08 14.42
N ILE A 188 -0.20 -3.93 15.03
CA ILE A 188 0.61 -3.60 16.21
C ILE A 188 1.61 -2.49 15.86
N LYS A 189 2.33 -2.61 14.73
CA LYS A 189 3.26 -1.60 14.26
C LYS A 189 2.57 -0.24 14.11
N GLU A 190 1.42 -0.20 13.44
CA GLU A 190 0.70 1.06 13.16
C GLU A 190 0.11 1.70 14.41
N LYS A 191 -0.26 0.92 15.44
CA LYS A 191 -0.86 1.44 16.67
C LYS A 191 0.13 1.77 17.78
N LEU A 192 1.22 1.01 17.91
CA LEU A 192 2.06 1.02 19.11
C LEU A 192 3.52 1.40 18.85
N CYS A 193 4.02 1.31 17.62
CA CYS A 193 5.40 1.70 17.34
C CYS A 193 5.56 3.21 17.21
N TYR A 194 6.67 3.74 17.71
CA TYR A 194 7.07 5.14 17.55
C TYR A 194 8.57 5.26 17.28
N LEU A 195 9.00 6.35 16.67
CA LEU A 195 10.42 6.63 16.49
C LEU A 195 10.97 7.34 17.73
N ALA A 196 12.00 6.76 18.33
CA ALA A 196 12.71 7.37 19.45
C ALA A 196 13.50 8.60 18.97
N THR A 197 13.21 9.78 19.53
CA THR A 197 13.86 11.05 19.16
C THR A 197 15.29 11.16 19.71
N THR A 198 15.60 10.39 20.77
CA THR A 198 16.90 10.42 21.45
C THR A 198 17.54 9.05 21.48
N ASN A 199 18.85 9.04 21.74
CA ASN A 199 19.73 7.87 21.70
C ASN A 199 19.05 6.58 22.24
N PRO A 200 18.81 5.57 21.40
CA PRO A 200 17.88 4.48 21.70
C PRO A 200 18.18 3.75 23.03
N GLN A 201 19.46 3.60 23.37
CA GLN A 201 19.87 2.90 24.59
C GLN A 201 19.37 3.55 25.89
N LYS A 202 19.10 4.88 25.90
CA LYS A 202 18.65 5.59 27.11
C LYS A 202 17.15 5.40 27.38
N GLU A 203 16.33 5.18 26.37
CA GLU A 203 14.87 5.01 26.53
C GLU A 203 14.47 3.61 27.02
N LYS A 204 15.35 2.61 26.87
CA LYS A 204 15.13 1.25 27.42
C LYS A 204 14.88 1.23 28.94
N GLN A 205 15.34 2.25 29.66
CA GLN A 205 15.31 2.30 31.13
C GLN A 205 14.11 3.05 31.71
N LYS A 206 13.34 3.80 30.90
CA LYS A 206 12.13 4.46 31.41
C LYS A 206 10.99 3.46 31.45
N THR A 207 10.88 2.66 32.51
CA THR A 207 9.63 1.99 32.86
C THR A 207 8.68 3.02 33.46
N ASP A 208 7.91 3.70 32.61
CA ASP A 208 6.80 4.52 33.08
C ASP A 208 5.59 3.59 33.23
N THR A 209 5.22 3.30 34.48
CA THR A 209 3.94 2.71 34.83
C THR A 209 2.86 3.78 34.71
N LEU A 210 1.96 3.64 33.74
CA LEU A 210 0.67 4.33 33.77
C LEU A 210 -0.19 3.79 34.95
N PRO A 211 -1.12 4.59 35.50
CA PRO A 211 -1.91 4.25 36.69
C PRO A 211 -2.79 2.98 36.60
N ASP A 212 -2.91 2.36 35.42
CA ASP A 212 -3.88 1.29 35.12
C ASP A 212 -3.33 -0.15 35.25
N GLY A 213 -2.08 -0.35 35.72
CA GLY A 213 -1.58 -1.68 36.08
C GLY A 213 -1.28 -2.65 34.92
N LYS A 214 -1.20 -2.16 33.69
CA LYS A 214 -0.91 -2.95 32.48
C LYS A 214 0.60 -3.19 32.29
N ARG A 215 0.98 -4.37 31.76
CA ARG A 215 2.37 -4.81 31.61
C ARG A 215 2.85 -4.62 30.17
N TYR A 216 3.95 -3.89 29.98
CA TYR A 216 4.54 -3.68 28.65
C TYR A 216 5.38 -4.89 28.20
N LEU A 217 5.27 -5.27 26.92
CA LEU A 217 6.29 -6.08 26.26
C LEU A 217 7.34 -5.13 25.66
N ILE A 218 8.57 -5.15 26.16
CA ILE A 218 9.65 -4.36 25.59
C ILE A 218 10.25 -5.14 24.43
N LEU A 219 9.82 -4.84 23.20
CA LEU A 219 10.47 -5.38 22.01
C LEU A 219 11.69 -4.54 21.65
N GLY A 220 12.76 -4.74 22.39
CA GLY A 220 13.98 -3.97 22.22
C GLY A 220 13.80 -2.49 22.61
N LEU A 221 13.84 -1.58 21.64
CA LEU A 221 13.84 -0.12 21.85
C LEU A 221 12.44 0.51 21.92
N GLN A 222 11.39 -0.30 21.95
CA GLN A 222 10.01 0.17 21.97
C GLN A 222 9.21 -0.50 23.09
N LYS A 223 8.40 0.31 23.77
CA LYS A 223 7.35 -0.12 24.70
C LYS A 223 6.13 -0.55 23.88
N LEU A 224 5.60 -1.74 24.16
CA LEU A 224 4.29 -2.16 23.68
C LEU A 224 3.33 -2.29 24.84
N ASP A 225 2.21 -1.58 24.81
CA ASP A 225 1.06 -1.90 25.63
C ASP A 225 0.49 -3.24 25.16
N ILE A 226 0.58 -4.26 26.00
CA ILE A 226 -0.18 -5.50 25.81
C ILE A 226 -1.01 -5.70 27.09
N PHE A 227 -2.32 -5.82 26.86
CA PHE A 227 -3.45 -5.85 27.80
C PHE A 227 -3.94 -4.47 28.22
#